data_AF-A0A530YHG2-F1
#
_entry.id   AF-A0A530YHG2-F1
#
_cell.length_a   1.000
_cell.length_b   1.000
_cell.length_c   1.000
_cell.angle_alpha   90.00
_cell.angle_beta   90.00
_cell.angle_gamma   90.00
#
_symmetry.space_group_name_H-M   'P 1'
#
loop_
_entity.id
_entity.type
_entity.pdbx_description
1 polymer ?
#
loop_
_entity_poly.entity_id
_entity_poly.type
_entity_poly.pdbx_seq_one_letter_code
_entity_poly.pdbx_strand_id
1 'polypeptide(L)'
;MISNTGIQVLTRGENTKQPTPVVAPEGVRQYAVAQEAEVLAVTEALKLQDALPEVAALSLAGILAKLEVIVGADRDIGDPTDFPWPHLASVLRDLKVIAGDLPPYESDRSTTRADVARHLKHATQLVEDVEMEEAAEDIRQTATSFAETSVFPKPAEKPAEFRELSRRRRSR
;
A
#
# COMPACT_ATOMS: atom_id res chain seq x y z
N MET A 1 -1.18 -54.28 54.10
CA MET A 1 -1.05 -54.59 52.67
C MET A 1 0.18 -53.86 52.12
N ILE A 2 1.15 -54.65 51.64
CA ILE A 2 2.10 -54.38 50.55
C ILE A 2 3.06 -53.18 50.72
N SER A 3 4.39 -53.24 50.67
CA SER A 3 5.45 -54.24 50.81
C SER A 3 6.72 -53.38 50.93
N ASN A 4 7.42 -53.45 52.06
CA ASN A 4 8.76 -52.86 52.22
C ASN A 4 9.71 -53.57 51.26
N THR A 5 10.28 -52.84 50.30
CA THR A 5 11.31 -53.39 49.40
C THR A 5 12.67 -52.89 49.86
N GLY A 6 13.51 -53.85 50.20
CA GLY A 6 14.65 -53.74 51.11
C GLY A 6 15.80 -52.83 50.68
N ILE A 7 16.40 -52.22 51.70
CA ILE A 7 17.80 -51.80 51.69
C ILE A 7 18.64 -53.08 51.66
N GLN A 8 19.33 -53.35 50.55
CA GLN A 8 20.39 -54.34 50.53
C GLN A 8 21.68 -53.68 51.00
N VAL A 9 22.03 -53.96 52.25
CA VAL A 9 23.41 -53.86 52.74
C VAL A 9 24.13 -55.13 52.30
N LEU A 10 25.06 -55.00 51.35
CA LEU A 10 26.16 -55.93 51.19
C LEU A 10 27.47 -55.15 51.20
N THR A 11 28.22 -55.45 52.24
CA THR A 11 29.59 -55.03 52.55
C THR A 11 30.60 -55.38 51.47
N ARG A 12 31.64 -54.53 51.41
CA ARG A 12 33.05 -54.86 51.11
C ARG A 12 33.43 -54.92 49.63
N GLY A 13 34.07 -53.83 49.19
CA GLY A 13 34.84 -53.75 47.96
C GLY A 13 35.02 -52.29 47.56
N GLU A 14 36.25 -51.80 47.64
CA GLU A 14 36.66 -50.45 47.29
C GLU A 14 36.18 -50.02 45.91
N ASN A 15 35.52 -48.87 45.84
CA ASN A 15 35.90 -47.73 44.99
C ASN A 15 34.78 -46.71 45.05
N THR A 16 34.92 -45.74 45.96
CA THR A 16 34.19 -44.47 45.90
C THR A 16 34.64 -43.69 44.68
N LYS A 17 34.22 -44.11 43.49
CA LYS A 17 34.11 -43.18 42.37
C LYS A 17 32.82 -42.41 42.65
N GLN A 18 32.97 -41.29 43.36
CA GLN A 18 32.02 -40.20 43.24
C GLN A 18 31.68 -40.05 41.74
N PRO A 19 30.42 -39.81 41.37
CA PRO A 19 30.15 -39.30 40.03
C PRO A 19 30.96 -38.01 39.96
N THR A 20 32.11 -38.07 39.30
CA THR A 20 32.87 -36.87 38.92
C THR A 20 31.83 -35.97 38.28
N PRO A 21 31.62 -34.73 38.77
CA PRO A 21 30.77 -33.81 38.05
C PRO A 21 31.28 -33.86 36.62
N VAL A 22 30.41 -34.19 35.67
CA VAL A 22 30.74 -34.09 34.25
C VAL A 22 30.93 -32.60 34.04
N VAL A 23 32.14 -32.18 34.34
CA VAL A 23 32.68 -30.85 34.15
C VAL A 23 32.61 -30.72 32.64
N ALA A 24 31.53 -30.08 32.18
CA ALA A 24 31.37 -29.75 30.78
C ALA A 24 32.72 -29.23 30.27
N PRO A 25 33.19 -29.71 29.10
CA PRO A 25 34.48 -29.31 28.57
C PRO A 25 34.62 -27.80 28.70
N GLU A 26 35.79 -27.31 29.09
CA GLU A 26 35.99 -25.88 29.39
C GLU A 26 35.44 -24.96 28.28
N GLY A 27 35.58 -25.37 27.02
CA GLY A 27 34.98 -24.68 25.86
C GLY A 27 33.45 -24.60 25.86
N VAL A 28 32.73 -25.60 26.37
CA VAL A 28 31.26 -25.57 26.50
C VAL A 28 30.83 -24.57 27.56
N ARG A 29 31.59 -24.45 28.66
CA ARG A 29 31.35 -23.45 29.70
C ARG A 29 31.65 -22.04 29.22
N GLN A 30 32.78 -21.85 28.56
CA GLN A 30 33.17 -20.56 27.99
C GLN A 30 32.19 -20.12 26.89
N TYR A 31 31.71 -21.06 26.07
CA TYR A 31 30.66 -20.79 25.09
C TYR A 31 29.36 -20.37 25.76
N ALA A 32 28.91 -21.05 26.81
CA ALA A 32 27.70 -20.68 27.55
C ALA A 32 27.80 -19.26 28.15
N VAL A 33 28.96 -18.91 28.71
CA VAL A 33 29.23 -17.56 29.24
C VAL A 33 29.23 -16.51 28.12
N ALA A 34 29.86 -16.81 26.97
CA ALA A 34 29.86 -15.91 25.83
C ALA A 34 28.45 -15.70 25.25
N GLN A 35 27.65 -16.76 25.17
CA GLN A 35 26.26 -16.71 24.73
C GLN A 35 25.40 -15.86 25.67
N GLU A 36 25.56 -16.03 26.99
CA GLU A 36 24.85 -15.22 27.97
C GLU A 36 25.25 -13.74 27.85
N ALA A 37 26.54 -13.45 27.70
CA ALA A 37 27.04 -12.09 27.50
C ALA A 37 26.50 -11.45 26.20
N GLU A 38 26.38 -12.21 25.12
CA GLU A 38 25.80 -11.74 23.86
C GLU A 38 24.32 -11.37 24.04
N VAL A 39 23.53 -12.27 24.65
CA VAL A 39 22.09 -12.02 24.91
C VAL A 39 21.90 -10.79 25.78
N LEU A 40 22.72 -10.63 26.82
CA LEU A 40 22.68 -9.45 27.68
C LEU A 40 23.02 -8.17 26.91
N ALA A 41 24.08 -8.19 26.11
CA ALA A 41 24.49 -7.03 25.31
C ALA A 41 23.40 -6.60 24.31
N VAL A 42 22.79 -7.57 23.61
CA VAL A 42 21.67 -7.32 22.69
C VAL A 42 20.47 -6.76 23.43
N THR A 43 20.15 -7.32 24.60
CA THR A 43 19.01 -6.87 25.41
C THR A 43 19.22 -5.44 25.91
N GLU A 44 20.41 -5.11 26.41
CA GLU A 44 20.71 -3.75 26.86
C GLU A 44 20.70 -2.75 25.69
N ALA A 45 21.21 -3.14 24.52
CA ALA A 45 21.12 -2.32 23.32
C ALA A 45 19.65 -2.03 22.92
N LEU A 46 18.78 -3.02 23.01
CA LEU A 46 17.35 -2.86 22.73
C LEU A 46 16.68 -1.92 23.74
N LYS A 47 16.97 -2.07 25.04
CA LYS A 47 16.47 -1.15 26.08
C LYS A 47 16.89 0.30 25.83
N LEU A 48 18.12 0.51 25.39
CA LEU A 48 18.59 1.86 25.04
C LEU A 48 17.78 2.43 23.88
N GLN A 49 17.50 1.63 22.84
CA GLN A 49 16.67 2.05 21.72
C GLN A 49 15.24 2.38 22.15
N ASP A 50 14.65 1.58 23.05
CA ASP A 50 13.32 1.83 23.60
C ASP A 50 13.26 3.12 24.43
N ALA A 51 14.36 3.48 25.11
CA ALA A 51 14.47 4.68 25.92
C ALA A 51 14.84 5.96 25.13
N LEU A 52 15.32 5.84 23.89
CA LEU A 52 15.71 6.98 23.06
C LEU A 52 14.64 8.09 22.91
N PRO A 53 13.33 7.79 22.82
CA PRO A 53 12.30 8.82 22.74
C PRO A 53 12.27 9.77 23.94
N GLU A 54 12.75 9.33 25.10
CA GLU A 54 12.75 10.10 26.35
C GLU A 54 13.97 11.03 26.48
N VAL A 55 15.06 10.73 25.77
CA VAL A 55 16.30 11.50 25.82
C VAL A 55 16.23 12.69 24.86
N ALA A 56 16.27 13.93 25.34
CA ALA A 56 16.23 15.11 24.46
C ALA A 56 17.52 15.27 23.63
N ALA A 57 17.39 15.50 22.32
CA ALA A 57 18.52 15.90 21.48
C ALA A 57 18.71 17.43 21.52
N LEU A 58 19.86 17.87 22.00
CA LEU A 58 20.18 19.31 22.15
C LEU A 58 20.86 19.92 20.91
N SER A 59 21.05 19.12 19.86
CA SER A 59 21.73 19.55 18.64
C SER A 59 21.20 18.81 17.41
N LEU A 60 21.39 19.39 16.22
CA LEU A 60 21.02 18.74 14.96
C LEU A 60 21.75 17.40 14.78
N ALA A 61 23.00 17.30 15.23
CA ALA A 61 23.76 16.03 15.21
C ALA A 61 23.08 14.96 16.09
N GLY A 62 22.57 15.33 17.26
CA GLY A 62 21.81 14.42 18.12
C GLY A 62 20.48 13.99 17.49
N ILE A 63 19.82 14.89 16.75
CA ILE A 63 18.59 14.58 16.00
C ILE A 63 18.89 13.61 14.86
N LEU A 64 19.97 13.83 14.11
CA LEU A 64 20.42 12.90 13.07
C LEU A 64 20.74 11.53 13.65
N ALA A 65 21.43 11.47 14.81
CA ALA A 65 21.71 10.21 15.48
C ALA A 65 20.42 9.44 15.84
N LYS A 66 19.38 10.12 16.34
CA LYS A 66 18.07 9.48 16.58
C LYS A 66 17.44 8.94 15.29
N LEU A 67 17.49 9.71 14.21
CA LEU A 67 16.95 9.29 12.91
C LEU A 67 17.71 8.10 12.32
N GLU A 68 19.04 8.06 12.46
CA GLU A 68 19.85 6.92 12.04
C GLU A 68 19.49 5.65 12.79
N VAL A 69 19.22 5.74 14.10
CA VAL A 69 18.74 4.59 14.88
C VAL A 69 17.37 4.12 14.39
N ILE A 70 16.43 5.03 14.14
CA ILE A 70 15.10 4.70 13.60
C ILE A 70 15.23 3.96 12.26
N VAL A 71 16.00 4.51 11.32
CA VAL A 71 16.21 3.92 9.99
C VAL A 71 16.95 2.58 10.08
N GLY A 72 17.87 2.44 11.02
CA GLY A 72 18.59 1.21 11.28
C GLY A 72 17.68 0.10 11.81
N ALA A 73 16.76 0.43 12.72
CA ALA A 73 15.81 -0.50 13.31
C ALA A 73 14.65 -0.88 12.37
N ASP A 74 14.21 0.04 11.50
CA ASP A 74 13.07 -0.14 10.59
C ASP A 74 13.30 -1.21 9.49
N ARG A 75 14.57 -1.58 9.23
CA ARG A 75 14.94 -2.60 8.23
C ARG A 75 14.44 -4.01 8.56
N ASP A 76 14.06 -4.26 9.80
CA ASP A 76 13.58 -5.56 10.29
C ASP A 76 12.08 -5.56 10.65
N ILE A 77 11.35 -4.47 10.38
CA ILE A 77 9.92 -4.36 10.71
C ILE A 77 9.09 -5.19 9.72
N GLY A 78 8.56 -6.31 10.20
CA GLY A 78 7.66 -7.18 9.45
C GLY A 78 6.21 -6.68 9.39
N ASP A 79 5.80 -5.86 10.37
CA ASP A 79 4.44 -5.32 10.47
C ASP A 79 4.44 -3.78 10.34
N PRO A 80 3.85 -3.19 9.28
CA PRO A 80 3.77 -1.74 9.13
C PRO A 80 3.01 -1.02 10.26
N THR A 81 2.28 -1.73 11.14
CA THR A 81 1.71 -1.13 12.35
C THR A 81 2.72 -0.89 13.48
N ASP A 82 3.89 -1.52 13.47
CA ASP A 82 4.99 -1.32 14.44
C ASP A 82 5.83 -0.08 14.15
N PHE A 83 5.27 0.86 13.39
CA PHE A 83 5.97 2.08 13.02
C PHE A 83 6.40 2.88 14.26
N PRO A 84 7.64 3.43 14.32
CA PRO A 84 8.24 4.00 15.52
C PRO A 84 7.73 5.42 15.83
N TRP A 85 6.41 5.56 16.05
CA TRP A 85 5.74 6.82 16.36
C TRP A 85 6.33 7.55 17.58
N PRO A 86 6.67 6.89 18.70
CA PRO A 86 7.27 7.56 19.84
C PRO A 86 8.62 8.22 19.49
N HIS A 87 9.46 7.54 18.71
CA HIS A 87 10.76 8.05 18.28
C HIS A 87 10.60 9.24 17.35
N LEU A 88 9.71 9.15 16.37
CA LEU A 88 9.44 10.25 15.45
C LEU A 88 8.88 11.47 16.18
N ALA A 89 7.95 11.28 17.12
CA ALA A 89 7.42 12.36 17.94
C ALA A 89 8.53 13.04 18.77
N SER A 90 9.48 12.26 19.30
CA SER A 90 10.64 12.78 20.02
C SER A 90 11.54 13.65 19.12
N VAL A 91 11.88 13.15 17.93
CA VAL A 91 12.64 13.90 16.91
C VAL A 91 11.97 15.23 16.57
N LEU A 92 10.64 15.22 16.35
CA LEU A 92 9.90 16.43 16.02
C LEU A 92 9.89 17.45 17.17
N ARG A 93 9.81 16.99 18.43
CA ARG A 93 9.94 17.87 19.60
C ARG A 93 11.31 18.53 19.64
N ASP A 94 12.38 17.75 19.47
CA ASP A 94 13.74 18.27 19.49
C ASP A 94 14.00 19.25 18.33
N LEU A 95 13.50 18.94 17.14
CA LEU A 95 13.57 19.86 15.99
C LEU A 95 12.88 21.19 16.28
N LYS A 96 11.71 21.18 16.92
CA LYS A 96 11.01 22.42 17.31
C LYS A 96 11.79 23.23 18.33
N VAL A 97 12.53 22.59 19.24
CA VAL A 97 13.41 23.30 20.19
C VAL A 97 14.52 24.05 19.45
N ILE A 98 15.06 23.48 18.37
CA ILE A 98 16.18 24.08 17.62
C ILE A 98 15.70 25.08 16.56
N ALA A 99 14.71 24.70 15.76
CA ALA A 99 14.24 25.45 14.59
C ALA A 99 13.05 26.38 14.92
N GLY A 100 12.45 26.26 16.10
CA GLY A 100 11.17 26.88 16.43
C GLY A 100 9.98 26.11 15.85
N ASP A 101 8.78 26.60 16.13
CA ASP A 101 7.57 26.06 15.51
C ASP A 101 7.47 26.48 14.04
N LEU A 102 6.96 25.55 13.23
CA LEU A 102 6.57 25.89 11.86
C LEU A 102 5.47 26.96 11.92
N PRO A 103 5.52 27.98 11.05
CA PRO A 103 4.40 28.90 10.91
C PRO A 103 3.14 28.09 10.58
N PRO A 104 1.94 28.54 11.00
CA PRO A 104 0.70 27.92 10.60
C PRO A 104 0.73 27.74 9.09
N TYR A 105 0.57 26.50 8.64
CA TYR A 105 0.43 26.22 7.23
C TYR A 105 -0.88 26.86 6.76
N GLU A 106 -0.79 28.09 6.27
CA GLU A 106 -1.85 28.71 5.49
C GLU A 106 -1.92 27.90 4.20
N SER A 107 -2.80 26.88 4.20
CA SER A 107 -3.20 26.22 2.97
C SER A 107 -3.72 27.35 2.10
N ASP A 108 -2.97 27.71 1.06
CA ASP A 108 -3.35 28.80 0.18
C ASP A 108 -4.66 28.39 -0.50
N ARG A 109 -5.78 28.74 0.12
CA ARG A 109 -7.12 28.36 -0.33
C ARG A 109 -7.36 28.85 -1.75
N SER A 110 -6.59 29.84 -2.22
CA SER A 110 -6.62 30.28 -3.61
C SER A 110 -6.12 29.19 -4.56
N THR A 111 -5.04 28.47 -4.23
CA THR A 111 -4.51 27.35 -5.05
C THR A 111 -5.51 26.20 -5.12
N THR A 112 -6.04 25.76 -3.97
CA THR A 112 -7.05 24.69 -3.95
C THR A 112 -8.32 25.08 -4.70
N ARG A 113 -8.79 26.33 -4.57
CA ARG A 113 -9.95 26.82 -5.33
C ARG A 113 -9.66 26.90 -6.83
N ALA A 114 -8.47 27.31 -7.22
CA ALA A 114 -8.06 27.36 -8.63
C ALA A 114 -8.03 25.95 -9.24
N ASP A 115 -7.52 24.97 -8.51
CA ASP A 115 -7.49 23.58 -8.96
C ASP A 115 -8.90 22.98 -9.04
N VAL A 116 -9.75 23.22 -8.05
CA VAL A 116 -11.17 22.81 -8.10
C VAL A 116 -11.88 23.44 -9.29
N ALA A 117 -11.68 24.74 -9.55
CA ALA A 117 -12.28 25.42 -10.69
C ALA A 117 -11.79 24.85 -12.04
N ARG A 118 -10.49 24.52 -12.13
CA ARG A 118 -9.90 23.88 -13.32
C ARG A 118 -10.53 22.51 -13.56
N HIS A 119 -10.61 21.66 -12.52
CA HIS A 119 -11.18 20.33 -12.63
C HIS A 119 -12.67 20.37 -12.95
N LEU A 120 -13.43 21.30 -12.36
CA LEU A 120 -14.85 21.49 -12.68
C LEU A 120 -15.02 21.87 -14.16
N LYS A 121 -14.22 22.81 -14.67
CA LYS A 121 -14.24 23.19 -16.08
C LYS A 121 -13.97 22.01 -17.01
N HIS A 122 -12.96 21.19 -16.70
CA HIS A 122 -12.67 19.98 -17.48
C HIS A 122 -13.81 18.97 -17.44
N ALA A 123 -14.44 18.76 -16.28
CA ALA A 123 -15.58 17.87 -16.15
C ALA A 123 -16.78 18.35 -16.98
N THR A 124 -17.07 19.65 -16.95
CA THR A 124 -18.14 20.24 -17.77
C THR A 124 -17.88 20.02 -19.27
N GLN A 125 -16.65 20.26 -19.73
CA GLN A 125 -16.30 20.01 -21.14
C GLN A 125 -16.50 18.54 -21.53
N LEU A 126 -16.09 17.59 -20.67
CA LEU A 126 -16.26 16.17 -20.95
C LEU A 126 -17.73 15.76 -21.04
N VAL A 127 -18.59 16.32 -20.20
CA VAL A 127 -20.04 16.05 -20.27
C VAL A 127 -20.63 16.63 -21.55
N GLU A 128 -20.30 17.88 -21.89
CA GLU A 128 -20.75 18.51 -23.14
C GLU A 128 -20.30 17.73 -24.38
N ASP A 129 -19.04 17.26 -24.40
CA ASP A 129 -18.49 16.49 -25.52
C ASP A 129 -19.21 15.13 -25.67
N VAL A 130 -19.56 14.46 -24.56
CA VAL A 130 -20.31 13.20 -24.57
C VAL A 130 -21.75 13.42 -25.06
N GLU A 131 -22.43 14.46 -24.58
CA GLU A 131 -23.80 14.80 -25.03
C GLU A 131 -23.84 15.13 -26.53
N MET A 132 -22.81 15.82 -27.03
CA MET A 132 -22.66 16.12 -28.46
C MET A 132 -22.41 14.87 -29.31
N GLU A 133 -21.67 13.90 -28.77
CA GLU A 133 -21.37 12.63 -29.43
C GLU A 133 -22.62 11.74 -29.51
N GLU A 134 -23.36 11.60 -28.40
CA GLU A 134 -24.63 10.87 -28.33
C GLU A 134 -25.67 11.44 -29.31
N ALA A 135 -25.82 12.77 -29.36
CA ALA A 135 -26.71 13.42 -30.32
C ALA A 135 -26.31 13.17 -31.78
N ALA A 136 -25.00 13.08 -32.07
CA ALA A 136 -24.51 12.77 -33.40
C ALA A 136 -24.74 11.30 -33.79
N GLU A 137 -24.64 10.38 -32.83
CA GLU A 137 -24.97 8.97 -33.03
C GLU A 137 -26.47 8.76 -33.30
N ASP A 138 -27.35 9.41 -32.54
CA ASP A 138 -28.80 9.36 -32.75
C ASP A 138 -29.21 9.82 -34.16
N ILE A 139 -28.60 10.91 -34.65
CA ILE A 139 -28.83 11.41 -36.02
C ILE A 139 -28.36 10.39 -37.06
N ARG A 140 -27.24 9.71 -36.82
CA ARG A 140 -26.75 8.65 -37.73
C ARG A 140 -27.69 7.45 -37.74
N GLN A 141 -28.13 6.99 -36.57
CA GLN A 141 -29.04 5.84 -36.43
C GLN A 141 -30.40 6.10 -37.08
N THR A 142 -30.95 7.31 -36.89
CA THR A 142 -32.20 7.71 -37.54
C THR A 142 -32.03 7.76 -39.05
N ALA A 143 -30.95 8.37 -39.57
CA ALA A 143 -30.67 8.41 -41.00
C ALA A 143 -30.51 7.01 -41.63
N THR A 144 -29.85 6.07 -40.95
CA THR A 144 -29.73 4.67 -41.43
C THR A 144 -31.08 3.95 -41.42
N SER A 145 -31.91 4.16 -40.39
CA SER A 145 -33.26 3.58 -40.34
C SER A 145 -34.17 4.06 -41.49
N PHE A 146 -34.04 5.34 -41.88
CA PHE A 146 -34.77 5.91 -43.03
C PHE A 146 -34.28 5.36 -44.37
N ALA A 147 -32.99 5.08 -44.50
CA ALA A 147 -32.43 4.47 -45.71
C ALA A 147 -32.85 2.99 -45.86
N GLU A 148 -32.94 2.24 -44.76
CA GLU A 148 -33.34 0.82 -44.76
C GLU A 148 -34.83 0.61 -45.04
N THR A 149 -35.71 1.54 -44.61
CA THR A 149 -37.16 1.47 -44.92
C THR A 149 -37.49 1.90 -46.36
N SER A 150 -36.57 2.60 -47.05
CA SER A 150 -36.72 3.01 -48.45
C SER A 150 -36.27 1.91 -49.43
N VAL A 151 -36.82 0.70 -49.30
CA VAL A 151 -36.79 -0.25 -50.42
C VAL A 151 -37.86 0.19 -51.42
N PHE A 152 -37.43 0.96 -52.43
CA PHE A 152 -38.29 1.35 -53.56
C PHE A 152 -39.00 0.12 -54.13
N PRO A 153 -40.34 0.11 -54.26
CA PRO A 153 -41.03 -0.98 -54.92
C PRO A 153 -40.57 -1.04 -56.39
N LYS A 154 -40.12 -2.23 -56.81
CA LYS A 154 -39.70 -2.52 -58.18
C LYS A 154 -40.77 -2.02 -59.16
N PRO A 155 -40.44 -1.20 -60.18
CA PRO A 155 -41.44 -0.69 -61.09
C PRO A 155 -42.07 -1.86 -61.85
N ALA A 156 -43.41 -1.94 -61.81
CA ALA A 156 -44.18 -2.96 -62.48
C ALA A 156 -43.94 -2.93 -63.99
N GLU A 157 -43.54 -4.07 -64.56
CA GLU A 157 -43.50 -4.30 -66.00
C GLU A 157 -44.92 -4.15 -66.56
N LYS A 158 -45.15 -3.12 -67.38
CA LYS A 158 -46.41 -2.94 -68.10
C LYS A 158 -46.47 -3.94 -69.26
N PRO A 159 -47.56 -4.71 -69.43
CA PRO A 159 -47.75 -5.46 -70.66
C PRO A 159 -48.06 -4.50 -71.81
N ALA A 160 -47.40 -4.76 -72.94
CA ALA A 160 -47.70 -4.13 -74.21
C ALA A 160 -49.16 -4.44 -74.61
N GLU A 161 -49.91 -3.40 -74.96
CA GLU A 161 -50.95 -3.38 -76.01
C GLU A 161 -51.94 -2.24 -75.74
N PHE A 162 -51.74 -1.10 -76.42
CA PHE A 162 -52.86 -0.37 -77.00
C PHE A 162 -52.31 0.57 -78.08
N ARG A 163 -52.22 0.05 -79.30
CA ARG A 163 -51.89 0.82 -80.50
C ARG A 163 -53.21 1.34 -81.08
N GLU A 164 -53.15 2.61 -81.47
CA GLU A 164 -54.13 3.35 -82.30
C GLU A 164 -55.41 3.82 -81.61
N LEU A 165 -55.53 5.14 -81.47
CA LEU A 165 -56.40 5.91 -82.37
C LEU A 165 -56.19 7.42 -82.19
N SER A 166 -55.92 8.05 -83.33
CA SER A 166 -56.44 9.36 -83.72
C SER A 166 -56.06 10.59 -82.89
N ARG A 167 -55.23 11.45 -83.51
CA ARG A 167 -55.57 12.89 -83.60
C ARG A 167 -54.98 13.54 -84.84
N ARG A 168 -55.91 13.88 -85.73
CA ARG A 168 -55.78 14.84 -86.83
C ARG A 168 -55.30 16.21 -86.33
N ARG A 169 -54.44 16.82 -87.15
CA ARG A 169 -54.41 18.23 -87.62
C ARG A 169 -54.61 19.36 -86.59
N ARG A 170 -53.64 20.28 -86.54
CA ARG A 170 -53.67 21.51 -87.37
C ARG A 170 -52.35 22.28 -87.22
N SER A 171 -51.80 22.67 -88.36
CA SER A 171 -50.76 23.68 -88.50
C SER A 171 -51.41 24.99 -88.96
N ARG A 172 -50.85 26.10 -88.46
CA ARG A 172 -51.14 27.52 -88.74
C ARG A 172 -52.40 28.09 -88.11
#